data_AF-X1PGT2-F1
#
_entry.id   AF-X1PGT2-F1
#
_cell.length_a   1.000
_cell.length_b   1.000
_cell.length_c   1.000
_cell.angle_alpha   90.00
_cell.angle_beta   90.00
_cell.angle_gamma   90.00
#
_symmetry.space_group_name_H-M   'P 1'
#
loop_
_entity.id
_entity.type
_entity.pdbx_description
1 polymer ?
#
loop_
_entity_poly.entity_id
_entity_poly.type
_entity_poly.pdbx_seq_one_letter_code
_entity_poly.pdbx_strand_id
1 'polypeptide(L)'
;MKAVVLTGIRQMELTDVPEPSIKEDGDVLLRIEKVGICGSDVHYYETGRIGAQIVEYPFIIGHECAATVEAVGSSVTHVKAGD
;
A
#
# COMPACT_ATOMS: atom_id res chain seq x y z
N MET A 1 10.43 5.27 -4.93
CA MET A 1 9.28 4.97 -5.81
C MET A 1 8.17 6.01 -5.65
N LYS A 2 7.23 6.11 -6.59
CA LYS A 2 6.05 6.99 -6.46
C LYS A 2 4.94 6.31 -5.66
N ALA A 3 4.21 7.06 -4.84
CA ALA A 3 3.02 6.60 -4.12
C ALA A 3 1.97 7.70 -4.05
N VAL A 4 0.70 7.29 -4.02
CA VAL A 4 -0.44 8.18 -3.81
C VAL A 4 -0.73 8.24 -2.31
N VAL A 5 -0.74 9.46 -1.76
CA VAL A 5 -0.81 9.70 -0.32
C VAL A 5 -1.93 10.69 -0.03
N LEU A 6 -2.79 10.36 0.93
CA LEU A 6 -3.69 11.33 1.53
C LEU A 6 -2.89 12.27 2.43
N THR A 7 -2.96 13.57 2.16
CA THR A 7 -2.31 14.62 2.97
C THR A 7 -3.30 15.39 3.84
N GLY A 8 -4.60 15.16 3.63
CA GLY A 8 -5.70 15.72 4.40
C GLY A 8 -7.06 15.30 3.83
N ILE A 9 -8.13 15.83 4.42
CA ILE A 9 -9.48 15.61 3.90
C ILE A 9 -9.59 16.20 2.50
N ARG A 10 -9.97 15.36 1.53
CA ARG A 10 -10.08 15.67 0.10
C ARG A 10 -8.77 16.19 -0.51
N GLN A 11 -7.63 15.78 0.06
CA GLN A 11 -6.30 16.14 -0.41
C GLN A 11 -5.48 14.87 -0.63
N MET A 12 -4.94 14.74 -1.83
CA MET A 12 -4.19 13.58 -2.27
C MET A 12 -3.05 14.02 -3.17
N GLU A 13 -1.87 13.48 -2.94
CA GLU A 13 -0.65 13.85 -3.64
C GLU A 13 0.09 12.61 -4.14
N LEU A 14 0.67 12.72 -5.33
CA LEU A 14 1.62 11.74 -5.85
C LEU A 14 3.02 12.15 -5.38
N THR A 15 3.56 11.45 -4.41
CA THR A 15 4.84 11.77 -3.79
C THR A 15 5.91 10.69 -4.04
N ASP A 16 7.17 11.05 -3.85
CA ASP A 16 8.27 10.09 -3.82
C ASP A 16 8.42 9.53 -2.39
N VAL A 17 8.44 8.22 -2.27
CA VAL A 17 8.70 7.48 -1.03
C VAL A 17 9.93 6.58 -1.20
N PRO A 18 10.64 6.25 -0.11
CA PRO A 18 11.71 5.25 -0.15
C PRO A 18 11.21 3.93 -0.74
N GLU A 19 12.07 3.24 -1.48
CA GLU A 19 11.74 1.88 -1.91
C GLU A 19 11.70 0.96 -0.70
N PRO A 20 10.65 0.12 -0.57
CA PRO A 20 10.60 -0.86 0.49
C PRO A 20 11.65 -1.95 0.25
N SER A 21 12.16 -2.51 1.34
CA SER A 21 13.03 -3.68 1.35
C SER A 21 12.45 -4.74 2.28
N ILE A 22 12.85 -5.99 2.09
CA ILE A 22 12.62 -7.07 3.05
C ILE A 22 13.25 -6.66 4.38
N LYS A 23 12.48 -6.75 5.47
CA LYS A 23 12.96 -6.44 6.83
C LYS A 23 13.09 -7.70 7.67
N GLU A 24 12.11 -8.58 7.55
CA GLU A 24 12.02 -9.84 8.28
C GLU A 24 12.12 -11.03 7.33
N ASP A 25 12.56 -12.17 7.86
CA ASP A 25 12.77 -13.40 7.07
C ASP A 25 11.47 -13.94 6.42
N GLY A 26 10.31 -13.53 6.93
CA GLY A 26 8.98 -13.93 6.42
C GLY A 26 8.37 -12.95 5.42
N ASP A 27 9.02 -11.81 5.13
CA ASP A 27 8.46 -10.79 4.25
C ASP A 27 8.48 -11.20 2.78
N VAL A 28 7.56 -10.62 2.01
CA VAL A 28 7.55 -10.69 0.55
C VAL A 28 7.51 -9.26 0.01
N LEU A 29 8.45 -8.93 -0.87
CA LEU A 29 8.49 -7.67 -1.58
C LEU A 29 7.66 -7.80 -2.86
N LEU A 30 6.66 -6.94 -3.02
CA LEU A 30 5.72 -6.98 -4.13
C LEU A 30 5.90 -5.76 -5.04
N ARG A 31 5.97 -6.00 -6.36
CA ARG A 31 5.84 -4.97 -7.39
C ARG A 31 4.38 -4.85 -7.79
N ILE A 32 3.74 -3.78 -7.33
CA ILE A 32 2.32 -3.54 -7.55
C ILE A 32 2.04 -3.31 -9.05
N GLU A 33 1.09 -4.07 -9.61
CA GLU A 33 0.69 -3.99 -11.02
C GLU A 33 -0.63 -3.23 -11.19
N LYS A 34 -1.59 -3.54 -10.32
CA LYS A 34 -2.95 -2.97 -10.32
C LYS A 34 -3.42 -2.79 -8.89
N VAL A 35 -4.20 -1.74 -8.67
CA VAL A 35 -4.90 -1.47 -7.41
C VAL A 35 -6.33 -1.06 -7.73
N GLY A 36 -7.30 -1.73 -7.11
CA GLY A 36 -8.71 -1.36 -7.11
C GLY A 36 -9.00 -0.22 -6.13
N ILE A 37 -10.13 0.44 -6.32
CA ILE A 37 -10.62 1.47 -5.40
C ILE A 37 -11.90 0.94 -4.76
N CYS A 38 -11.89 0.88 -3.43
CA CYS A 38 -13.04 0.48 -2.66
C CYS A 38 -13.82 1.71 -2.16
N GLY A 39 -15.10 1.53 -1.80
CA GLY A 39 -15.89 2.60 -1.19
C GLY A 39 -15.29 3.12 0.13
N SER A 40 -14.56 2.27 0.86
CA SER A 40 -13.80 2.67 2.05
C SER A 40 -12.70 3.69 1.72
N ASP A 41 -12.00 3.52 0.61
CA ASP A 41 -10.96 4.49 0.19
C ASP A 41 -11.59 5.87 -0.07
N VAL A 42 -12.79 5.90 -0.65
CA VAL A 42 -13.56 7.12 -0.84
C VAL A 42 -13.94 7.75 0.51
N HIS A 43 -14.41 6.97 1.48
CA HIS A 43 -14.71 7.49 2.82
C HIS A 43 -13.49 8.09 3.53
N TYR A 44 -12.32 7.46 3.41
CA TYR A 44 -11.07 8.01 3.93
C TYR A 44 -10.69 9.31 3.25
N TYR A 45 -10.80 9.38 1.92
CA TYR A 45 -10.56 10.62 1.18
C TYR A 45 -11.54 11.74 1.57
N GLU A 46 -12.85 11.44 1.67
CA GLU A 46 -13.87 12.47 1.86
C GLU A 46 -14.04 12.93 3.31
N THR A 47 -13.83 12.03 4.28
CA THR A 47 -14.15 12.29 5.69
C THR A 47 -13.02 11.96 6.66
N GLY A 48 -11.93 11.39 6.18
CA GLY A 48 -10.77 11.02 7.01
C GLY A 48 -11.02 9.87 7.97
N ARG A 49 -12.14 9.15 7.86
CA ARG A 49 -12.48 8.04 8.76
C ARG A 49 -13.56 7.10 8.23
N ILE A 50 -13.63 5.91 8.81
CA ILE A 50 -14.75 4.96 8.67
C ILE A 50 -15.07 4.40 10.05
N GLY A 51 -16.21 4.82 10.63
CA GLY A 51 -16.56 4.45 12.00
C GLY A 51 -15.47 4.87 12.98
N ALA A 52 -14.83 3.88 13.63
CA ALA A 52 -13.75 4.10 14.58
C ALA A 52 -12.36 4.18 13.95
N GLN A 53 -12.21 3.85 12.66
CA GLN A 53 -10.93 3.95 11.96
C GLN A 53 -10.71 5.39 11.51
N ILE A 54 -9.71 6.06 12.08
CA ILE A 54 -9.38 7.46 11.78
C ILE A 54 -8.05 7.46 11.03
N VAL A 55 -7.98 8.22 9.93
CA VAL A 55 -6.77 8.37 9.13
C VAL A 55 -5.82 9.34 9.83
N GLU A 56 -4.59 8.91 10.07
CA GLU A 56 -3.49 9.77 10.45
C GLU A 56 -2.71 10.16 9.19
N TYR A 57 -2.65 11.47 8.91
CA TYR A 57 -1.97 11.96 7.72
C TYR A 57 -0.47 12.18 8.00
N PRO A 58 0.42 11.91 7.03
CA PRO A 58 0.14 11.40 5.67
C PRO A 58 -0.17 9.89 5.64
N PHE A 59 -1.10 9.47 4.76
CA PHE A 59 -1.55 8.08 4.67
C PHE A 59 -1.50 7.53 3.24
N ILE A 60 -0.75 6.45 3.00
CA ILE A 60 -0.78 5.71 1.73
C ILE A 60 -2.08 4.90 1.66
N ILE A 61 -2.85 5.10 0.60
CA ILE A 61 -4.17 4.48 0.42
C ILE A 61 -4.15 3.35 -0.62
N GLY A 62 -5.16 2.48 -0.57
CA GLY A 62 -5.31 1.34 -1.45
C GLY A 62 -4.98 0.02 -0.75
N HIS A 63 -5.90 -0.94 -0.84
CA HIS A 63 -5.79 -2.23 -0.14
C HIS A 63 -6.25 -3.43 -0.98
N GLU A 64 -6.65 -3.19 -2.23
CA GLU A 64 -7.11 -4.23 -3.16
C GLU A 64 -6.14 -4.30 -4.33
N CYS A 65 -5.07 -5.08 -4.24
CA CYS A 65 -4.02 -5.08 -5.26
C CYS A 65 -3.76 -6.45 -5.90
N ALA A 66 -3.25 -6.40 -7.13
CA ALA A 66 -2.57 -7.50 -7.79
C ALA A 66 -1.12 -7.06 -8.06
N ALA A 67 -0.18 -7.97 -7.82
CA ALA A 67 1.24 -7.68 -7.86
C ALA A 67 2.03 -8.91 -8.31
N THR A 68 3.26 -8.67 -8.75
CA THR A 68 4.27 -9.71 -8.96
C THR A 68 5.22 -9.72 -7.77
N VAL A 69 5.62 -10.90 -7.31
CA VAL A 69 6.65 -11.08 -6.30
C VAL A 69 7.99 -10.62 -6.87
N GLU A 70 8.57 -9.58 -6.28
CA GLU A 70 9.88 -9.05 -6.67
C GLU A 70 11.00 -9.78 -5.93
N ALA A 71 10.83 -10.01 -4.63
CA ALA A 71 11.78 -10.72 -3.77
C ALA A 71 11.08 -11.35 -2.57
N VAL A 72 11.74 -12.34 -1.93
CA VAL A 72 11.22 -13.04 -0.75
C VAL A 72 12.27 -13.13 0.35
N GLY A 73 11.83 -13.09 1.61
CA GLY A 73 12.66 -13.32 2.78
C GLY A 73 13.16 -14.77 2.86
N SER A 74 14.20 -14.99 3.65
CA SER A 74 14.93 -16.27 3.69
C SER A 74 14.09 -17.47 4.15
N SER A 75 13.01 -17.23 4.91
CA SER A 75 12.13 -18.26 5.44
C SER A 75 10.91 -18.56 4.55
N VAL A 76 10.67 -17.76 3.51
CA VAL A 76 9.51 -17.90 2.63
C VAL A 76 9.71 -19.05 1.65
N THR A 77 8.76 -19.99 1.62
CA THR A 77 8.86 -21.22 0.81
C THR A 77 7.69 -21.47 -0.14
N HIS A 78 6.63 -20.67 -0.06
CA HIS A 78 5.37 -20.91 -0.76
C HIS A 78 5.16 -20.03 -2.02
N VAL A 79 5.97 -18.97 -2.17
CA VAL A 79 6.04 -18.11 -3.35
C VAL A 79 7.50 -17.79 -3.67
N LYS A 80 7.79 -17.38 -4.89
CA LYS A 80 9.13 -16.98 -5.35
C LYS A 80 9.05 -15.75 -6.25
N ALA A 81 10.20 -15.09 -6.46
CA ALA A 81 10.30 -14.00 -7.41
C ALA A 81 9.75 -14.40 -8.80
N GLY A 82 8.90 -13.55 -9.35
CA GLY A 82 8.22 -13.73 -10.63
C GLY A 82 6.84 -14.39 -10.57
N ASP A 83 6.41 -14.92 -9.42
CA ASP A 83 5.00 -15.31 -9.20
C ASP A 83 4.08 -14.07 -9.18
#